data_AF-U2EZQ7-F1
#
_entry.id   AF-U2EZQ7-F1
#
_cell.length_a   1.000
_cell.length_b   1.000
_cell.length_c   1.000
_cell.angle_alpha   90.00
_cell.angle_beta   90.00
_cell.angle_gamma   90.00
#
_symmetry.space_group_name_H-M   'P 1'
#
loop_
_entity.id
_entity.type
_entity.pdbx_description
1 polymer ?
#
loop_
_entity_poly.entity_id
_entity_poly.type
_entity_poly.pdbx_seq_one_letter_code
_entity_poly.pdbx_strand_id
1 'polypeptide(L)'
;MAEKPNIKELAKELYLKGFNLERIAEILNKTVKTIKNYKSQNGDWDELKAASYLNKSGEDKQNIYQNFIEEMRLAVKDIRESELPAGKKAEALSKIGDSFVKMTKVASYENPAAYRLSIAKKVIMLVVDKFKDDENKECIKKLVELIESEKFIKAIEELDV
;
A
#
# COMPACT_ATOMS: atom_id res chain seq x y z
N MET A 1 33.92 -18.80 -7.52
CA MET A 1 34.25 -17.66 -6.65
C MET A 1 32.94 -16.97 -6.34
N ALA A 2 32.49 -16.94 -5.08
CA ALA A 2 31.20 -16.34 -4.73
C ALA A 2 31.33 -14.80 -4.74
N GLU A 3 30.65 -14.14 -5.67
CA GLU A 3 30.55 -12.68 -5.69
C GLU A 3 29.94 -12.20 -4.37
N LYS A 4 30.64 -11.31 -3.66
CA LYS A 4 30.08 -10.65 -2.48
C LYS A 4 28.82 -9.90 -2.93
N PRO A 5 27.65 -10.11 -2.30
CA PRO A 5 26.46 -9.34 -2.65
C PRO A 5 26.76 -7.85 -2.47
N ASN A 6 26.60 -7.08 -3.54
CA ASN A 6 26.81 -5.64 -3.49
C ASN A 6 25.69 -5.03 -2.63
N ILE A 7 26.01 -4.78 -1.36
CA ILE A 7 25.05 -4.29 -0.35
C ILE A 7 24.29 -3.05 -0.83
N LYS A 8 24.91 -2.23 -1.70
CA LYS A 8 24.26 -1.05 -2.29
C LYS A 8 23.18 -1.42 -3.30
N GLU A 9 23.40 -2.45 -4.12
CA GLU A 9 22.40 -2.95 -5.08
C GLU A 9 21.24 -3.63 -4.33
N LEU A 10 21.55 -4.41 -3.30
CA LEU A 10 20.52 -5.02 -2.46
C LEU A 10 19.66 -3.95 -1.73
N ALA A 11 20.29 -2.88 -1.24
CA ALA A 11 19.56 -1.74 -0.67
C ALA A 11 18.64 -1.07 -1.70
N LYS A 12 19.10 -0.94 -2.95
CA LYS A 12 18.31 -0.39 -4.05
C LYS A 12 17.12 -1.30 -4.39
N GLU A 13 17.33 -2.60 -4.49
CA GLU A 13 16.26 -3.56 -4.76
C GLU A 13 15.19 -3.56 -3.65
N LEU A 14 15.60 -3.56 -2.39
CA LEU A 14 14.66 -3.48 -1.27
C LEU A 14 13.86 -2.16 -1.31
N TYR A 15 14.51 -1.06 -1.67
CA TYR A 15 13.84 0.22 -1.83
C TYR A 15 12.79 0.20 -2.97
N LEU A 16 13.13 -0.38 -4.12
CA LEU A 16 12.22 -0.54 -5.25
C LEU A 16 11.07 -1.53 -4.96
N LYS A 17 11.29 -2.48 -4.04
CA LYS A 17 10.25 -3.39 -3.51
C LYS A 17 9.32 -2.75 -2.48
N GLY A 18 9.56 -1.49 -2.12
CA GLY A 18 8.66 -0.70 -1.25
C GLY A 18 9.10 -0.56 0.20
N PHE A 19 10.24 -1.14 0.61
CA PHE A 19 10.73 -0.98 1.97
C PHE A 19 11.24 0.45 2.21
N ASN A 20 10.95 1.01 3.40
CA ASN A 20 11.48 2.32 3.82
C ASN A 20 12.95 2.22 4.27
N LEU A 21 13.63 3.36 4.41
CA LEU A 21 15.08 3.40 4.66
C LEU A 21 15.44 2.82 6.04
N GLU A 22 14.56 2.99 7.02
CA GLU A 22 14.65 2.46 8.38
C GLU A 22 14.64 0.93 8.35
N ARG A 23 13.66 0.35 7.65
CA ARG A 23 13.53 -1.10 7.51
C ARG A 23 14.67 -1.71 6.70
N ILE A 24 15.14 -1.02 5.66
CA ILE A 24 16.31 -1.45 4.90
C ILE A 24 17.57 -1.40 5.77
N ALA A 25 17.71 -0.37 6.60
CA ALA A 25 18.82 -0.24 7.54
C ALA A 25 18.83 -1.39 8.56
N GLU A 26 17.67 -1.77 9.09
CA GLU A 26 17.51 -2.95 9.94
C GLU A 26 17.89 -4.25 9.22
N ILE A 27 17.32 -4.49 8.03
CA ILE A 27 17.52 -5.73 7.25
C ILE A 27 19.00 -5.90 6.87
N LEU A 28 19.67 -4.81 6.50
CA LEU A 28 21.07 -4.82 6.06
C LEU A 28 22.07 -4.61 7.19
N ASN A 29 21.58 -4.46 8.43
CA ASN A 29 22.38 -4.13 9.60
C ASN A 29 23.31 -2.92 9.34
N LYS A 30 22.72 -1.82 8.87
CA LYS A 30 23.36 -0.54 8.57
C LYS A 30 22.64 0.59 9.30
N THR A 31 23.25 1.77 9.29
CA THR A 31 22.55 2.98 9.77
C THR A 31 21.65 3.53 8.68
N VAL A 32 20.55 4.17 9.07
CA VAL A 32 19.66 4.90 8.14
C VAL A 32 20.43 5.93 7.32
N LYS A 33 21.43 6.59 7.94
CA LYS A 33 22.35 7.52 7.26
C LYS A 33 23.13 6.84 6.14
N THR A 34 23.60 5.61 6.35
CA THR A 34 24.31 4.83 5.35
C THR A 34 23.40 4.50 4.15
N ILE A 35 22.16 4.08 4.40
CA ILE A 35 21.19 3.78 3.34
C ILE A 35 20.80 5.05 2.58
N LYS A 36 20.60 6.17 3.29
CA LYS A 36 20.35 7.49 2.69
C LYS A 36 21.49 7.93 1.77
N ASN A 37 22.74 7.68 2.17
CA ASN A 37 23.91 7.96 1.34
C ASN A 37 23.96 7.06 0.09
N TYR A 38 23.56 5.79 0.20
CA TYR A 38 23.47 4.90 -0.97
C TYR A 38 22.43 5.41 -1.97
N LYS A 39 21.27 5.86 -1.47
CA LYS A 39 20.24 6.48 -2.28
C LYS A 39 20.73 7.76 -2.98
N SER A 40 21.46 8.63 -2.28
CA SER A 40 21.92 9.91 -2.85
C SER A 40 23.09 9.78 -3.82
N GLN A 41 23.96 8.76 -3.66
CA GLN A 41 25.17 8.60 -4.48
C GLN A 41 24.97 7.71 -5.70
N ASN A 42 23.88 6.93 -5.77
CA ASN A 42 23.74 5.83 -6.73
C ASN A 42 22.49 5.97 -7.63
N GLY A 43 22.16 7.22 -7.99
CA GLY A 43 21.13 7.59 -8.97
C GLY A 43 19.72 7.80 -8.40
N ASP A 44 18.79 8.23 -9.25
CA ASP A 44 17.39 8.55 -8.90
C ASP A 44 16.57 7.31 -8.58
N TRP A 45 16.76 6.77 -7.38
CA TRP A 45 15.97 5.63 -6.90
C TRP A 45 14.49 5.98 -6.85
N ASP A 46 14.14 7.25 -6.64
CA ASP A 46 12.77 7.72 -6.64
C ASP A 46 12.15 7.70 -8.03
N GLU A 47 12.89 8.12 -9.06
CA GLU A 47 12.43 8.01 -10.46
C GLU A 47 12.35 6.56 -10.91
N LEU A 48 13.31 5.71 -10.52
CA LEU A 48 13.26 4.27 -10.81
C LEU A 48 12.11 3.58 -10.09
N LYS A 49 11.80 4.00 -8.86
CA LYS A 49 10.64 3.53 -8.10
C LYS A 49 9.36 3.96 -8.81
N ALA A 50 9.26 5.22 -9.22
CA ALA A 50 8.14 5.75 -10.00
C ALA A 50 7.97 5.02 -11.36
N ALA A 51 9.04 4.79 -12.11
CA ALA A 51 9.03 4.07 -13.37
C ALA A 51 8.69 2.58 -13.21
N SER A 52 9.11 1.96 -12.10
CA SER A 52 8.72 0.58 -11.76
C SER A 52 7.22 0.45 -11.46
N TYR A 53 6.56 1.52 -11.06
CA TYR A 53 5.10 1.57 -10.87
C TYR A 53 4.34 1.74 -12.19
N LEU A 54 4.94 2.42 -13.16
CA LEU A 54 4.34 2.63 -14.48
C LEU A 54 4.41 1.37 -15.36
N ASN A 55 5.44 0.54 -15.18
CA ASN A 55 5.73 -0.63 -16.03
C ASN A 55 5.18 -1.97 -15.51
N LYS A 56 4.32 -1.98 -14.48
CA LYS A 56 3.75 -3.21 -13.91
C LYS A 56 2.26 -3.37 -14.21
N SER A 57 1.82 -4.62 -14.37
CA SER A 57 0.46 -5.02 -14.78
C SER A 57 -0.61 -4.66 -13.74
N GLY A 58 -1.89 -4.75 -14.11
CA GLY A 58 -3.03 -4.23 -13.35
C GLY A 58 -3.18 -4.70 -11.89
N GLU A 59 -2.76 -5.94 -11.57
CA GLU A 59 -2.75 -6.46 -10.20
C GLU A 59 -1.73 -5.76 -9.29
N ASP A 60 -0.55 -5.42 -9.82
CA ASP A 60 0.50 -4.73 -9.07
C ASP A 60 0.08 -3.29 -8.71
N LYS A 61 -0.74 -2.64 -9.55
CA LYS A 61 -1.27 -1.29 -9.28
C LYS A 61 -2.29 -1.27 -8.13
N GLN A 62 -3.05 -2.34 -7.95
CA GLN A 62 -3.98 -2.49 -6.83
C GLN A 62 -3.23 -2.68 -5.50
N ASN A 63 -2.09 -3.38 -5.53
CA ASN A 63 -1.18 -3.52 -4.40
C ASN A 63 -0.52 -2.18 -4.00
N ILE A 64 -0.24 -1.28 -4.95
CA ILE A 64 0.31 0.05 -4.65
C ILE A 64 -0.66 0.89 -3.83
N TYR A 65 -1.96 0.87 -4.18
CA TYR A 65 -2.95 1.61 -3.40
C TYR A 65 -3.09 1.04 -1.98
N GLN A 66 -3.11 -0.29 -1.82
CA GLN A 66 -3.14 -0.90 -0.48
C GLN A 66 -1.89 -0.54 0.33
N ASN A 67 -0.70 -0.62 -0.28
CA ASN A 67 0.55 -0.23 0.38
C ASN A 67 0.55 1.24 0.79
N PHE A 68 0.04 2.14 -0.07
CA PHE A 68 -0.11 3.55 0.25
C PHE A 68 -1.05 3.77 1.44
N ILE A 69 -2.21 3.09 1.46
CA ILE A 69 -3.16 3.16 2.58
C ILE A 69 -2.54 2.67 3.89
N GLU A 70 -1.72 1.63 3.82
CA GLU A 70 -1.01 1.08 4.98
C GLU A 70 0.08 2.03 5.49
N GLU A 71 0.90 2.60 4.60
CA GLU A 71 1.90 3.63 4.94
C GLU A 71 1.26 4.86 5.58
N MET A 72 0.12 5.32 5.06
CA MET A 72 -0.61 6.44 5.67
C MET A 72 -1.17 6.10 7.05
N ARG A 73 -1.65 4.87 7.26
CA ARG A 73 -2.11 4.41 8.58
C ARG A 73 -0.97 4.41 9.60
N LEU A 74 0.20 3.91 9.21
CA LEU A 74 1.39 3.91 10.05
C LEU A 74 1.83 5.34 10.37
N ALA A 75 1.87 6.22 9.37
CA ALA A 75 2.23 7.63 9.58
C ALA A 75 1.24 8.37 10.51
N VAL A 76 -0.07 8.10 10.41
CA VAL A 76 -1.07 8.65 11.35
C VAL A 76 -0.82 8.15 12.77
N LYS A 77 -0.51 6.86 12.93
CA LYS A 77 -0.19 6.26 14.23
C LYS A 77 1.05 6.93 14.83
N ASP A 78 2.13 7.03 14.06
CA ASP A 78 3.39 7.64 14.49
C ASP A 78 3.22 9.12 14.88
N ILE A 79 2.45 9.90 14.11
CA ILE A 79 2.16 11.29 14.46
C ILE A 79 1.38 11.40 15.78
N ARG A 80 0.40 10.52 16.00
CA ARG A 80 -0.40 10.52 17.23
C ARG A 80 0.44 10.15 18.45
N GLU A 81 1.30 9.15 18.31
CA GLU A 81 2.18 8.63 19.37
C GLU A 81 3.44 9.49 19.60
N SER A 82 3.80 10.37 18.65
CA SER A 82 4.95 11.26 18.78
C SER A 82 4.85 12.25 19.95
N GLU A 83 5.98 12.79 20.41
CA GLU A 83 6.01 13.89 21.39
C GLU A 83 5.81 15.28 20.77
N LEU A 84 5.29 15.34 19.53
CA LEU A 84 5.05 16.62 18.87
C LEU A 84 4.02 17.45 19.65
N PRO A 85 4.21 18.79 19.74
CA PRO A 85 3.20 19.68 20.26
C PRO A 85 1.88 19.55 19.49
N ALA A 86 0.75 19.71 20.17
CA ALA A 86 -0.59 19.47 19.61
C ALA A 86 -0.83 20.19 18.26
N GLY A 87 -0.40 21.45 18.14
CA GLY A 87 -0.52 22.20 16.87
C GLY A 87 0.27 21.59 15.72
N LYS A 88 1.48 21.08 15.97
CA LYS A 88 2.29 20.40 14.96
C LYS A 88 1.73 19.03 14.58
N LYS A 89 1.12 18.31 15.53
CA LYS A 89 0.38 17.08 15.23
C LYS A 89 -0.79 17.35 14.31
N ALA A 90 -1.59 18.37 14.62
CA ALA A 90 -2.73 18.75 13.80
C ALA A 90 -2.31 19.13 12.36
N GLU A 91 -1.24 19.90 12.21
CA GLU A 91 -0.71 20.28 10.89
C GLU A 91 -0.20 19.06 10.10
N ALA A 92 0.53 18.15 10.74
CA ALA A 92 1.04 16.94 10.11
C ALA A 92 -0.11 16.00 9.69
N LEU A 93 -1.12 15.83 10.55
CA LEU A 93 -2.33 15.06 10.22
C LEU A 93 -3.12 15.68 9.06
N SER A 94 -3.19 17.01 8.98
CA SER A 94 -3.84 17.71 7.86
C SER A 94 -3.14 17.42 6.53
N LYS A 95 -1.80 17.45 6.50
CA LYS A 95 -1.01 17.14 5.29
C LYS A 95 -1.16 15.69 4.82
N ILE A 96 -1.33 14.77 5.77
CA ILE A 96 -1.70 13.39 5.48
C ILE A 96 -3.11 13.35 4.88
N GLY A 97 -4.10 14.01 5.48
CA GLY A 97 -5.46 14.11 4.94
C GLY A 97 -5.48 14.58 3.48
N ASP A 98 -4.75 15.65 3.17
CA ASP A 98 -4.66 16.20 1.81
C ASP A 98 -4.03 15.21 0.82
N SER A 99 -2.97 14.52 1.25
CA SER A 99 -2.30 13.49 0.44
C SER A 99 -3.22 12.30 0.16
N PHE A 100 -4.04 11.91 1.15
CA PHE A 100 -5.02 10.82 1.01
C PHE A 100 -6.08 11.15 -0.04
N VAL A 101 -6.63 12.37 -0.01
CA VAL A 101 -7.63 12.85 -0.98
C VAL A 101 -7.06 12.87 -2.39
N LYS A 102 -5.82 13.34 -2.57
CA LYS A 102 -5.14 13.37 -3.87
C LYS A 102 -4.92 11.97 -4.42
N MET A 103 -4.42 11.05 -3.60
CA MET A 103 -4.13 9.69 -4.06
C MET A 103 -5.42 8.91 -4.36
N THR A 104 -6.48 9.11 -3.55
CA THR A 104 -7.79 8.49 -3.80
C THR A 104 -8.37 8.98 -5.12
N LYS A 105 -8.22 10.28 -5.41
CA LYS A 105 -8.65 10.87 -6.68
C LYS A 105 -7.84 10.29 -7.87
N VAL A 106 -6.52 10.19 -7.75
CA VAL A 106 -5.66 9.58 -8.79
C VAL A 106 -6.03 8.11 -9.01
N ALA A 107 -6.17 7.32 -7.94
CA ALA A 107 -6.57 5.92 -8.02
C ALA A 107 -7.95 5.73 -8.69
N SER A 108 -8.90 6.64 -8.44
CA SER A 108 -10.21 6.61 -9.09
C SER A 108 -10.16 6.89 -10.59
N TYR A 109 -9.18 7.67 -11.06
CA TYR A 109 -9.00 7.96 -12.49
C TYR A 109 -8.17 6.91 -13.23
N GLU A 110 -7.19 6.29 -12.56
CA GLU A 110 -6.29 5.32 -13.20
C GLU A 110 -6.90 3.93 -13.36
N ASN A 111 -7.76 3.50 -12.43
CA ASN A 111 -8.53 2.26 -12.59
C ASN A 111 -9.87 2.33 -11.81
N PRO A 112 -10.89 2.97 -12.40
CA PRO A 112 -12.21 3.13 -11.77
C PRO A 112 -12.87 1.80 -11.39
N ALA A 113 -12.64 0.74 -12.18
CA ALA A 113 -13.16 -0.60 -11.94
C ALA A 113 -12.52 -1.26 -10.71
N ALA A 114 -11.18 -1.21 -10.59
CA ALA A 114 -10.47 -1.78 -9.44
C ALA A 114 -10.78 -1.03 -8.13
N TYR A 115 -10.99 0.28 -8.18
CA TYR A 115 -11.43 1.07 -7.02
C TYR A 115 -12.83 0.64 -6.57
N ARG A 116 -13.80 0.56 -7.49
CA ARG A 116 -15.16 0.06 -7.22
C ARG A 116 -15.15 -1.34 -6.62
N LEU A 117 -14.37 -2.24 -7.21
CA LEU A 117 -14.19 -3.61 -6.73
C LEU A 117 -13.59 -3.64 -5.31
N SER A 118 -12.63 -2.77 -5.02
CA SER A 118 -11.99 -2.71 -3.69
C SER A 118 -12.96 -2.25 -2.58
N ILE A 119 -13.84 -1.29 -2.90
CA ILE A 119 -14.88 -0.82 -1.97
C ILE A 119 -15.92 -1.91 -1.75
N ALA A 120 -16.42 -2.51 -2.83
CA ALA A 120 -17.40 -3.59 -2.75
C ALA A 120 -16.87 -4.77 -1.91
N LYS A 121 -15.62 -5.22 -2.16
CA LYS A 121 -14.98 -6.27 -1.36
C LYS A 121 -14.86 -5.88 0.12
N LYS A 122 -14.45 -4.64 0.44
CA LYS A 122 -14.37 -4.16 1.83
C LYS A 122 -15.73 -4.17 2.53
N VAL A 123 -16.78 -3.70 1.86
CA VAL A 123 -18.14 -3.67 2.41
C VAL A 123 -18.61 -5.09 2.70
N ILE A 124 -18.39 -6.02 1.77
CA ILE A 124 -18.84 -7.40 1.95
C ILE A 124 -18.01 -8.11 3.03
N MET A 125 -16.69 -7.87 3.10
CA MET A 125 -15.86 -8.38 4.19
C MET A 125 -16.32 -7.89 5.56
N LEU A 126 -16.75 -6.62 5.70
CA LEU A 126 -17.31 -6.10 6.95
C LEU A 126 -18.62 -6.79 7.33
N VAL A 127 -19.46 -7.09 6.34
CA VAL A 127 -20.70 -7.85 6.55
C VAL A 127 -20.37 -9.28 6.99
N VAL A 128 -19.45 -9.95 6.30
CA VAL A 128 -18.96 -11.30 6.63
C VAL A 128 -18.33 -11.36 8.03
N ASP A 129 -17.60 -10.32 8.43
CA ASP A 129 -16.99 -10.18 9.76
C ASP A 129 -18.02 -10.29 10.88
N LYS A 130 -19.25 -9.79 10.65
CA LYS A 130 -20.35 -9.85 11.63
C LYS A 130 -20.92 -11.25 11.85
N PHE A 131 -20.62 -12.18 10.94
CA PHE A 131 -21.09 -13.57 11.05
C PHE A 131 -19.97 -14.52 11.50
N LYS A 132 -18.75 -14.04 11.79
CA LYS A 132 -17.61 -14.91 12.13
C LYS A 132 -17.82 -15.80 13.35
N ASP A 133 -18.64 -15.37 14.30
CA ASP A 133 -18.99 -16.10 15.51
C ASP A 133 -20.29 -16.92 15.38
N ASP A 134 -20.92 -16.88 14.20
CA ASP A 134 -22.14 -17.62 13.90
C ASP A 134 -21.81 -19.11 13.62
N GLU A 135 -22.61 -20.03 14.16
CA GLU A 135 -22.38 -21.47 13.98
C GLU A 135 -22.54 -21.90 12.51
N ASN A 136 -23.27 -21.11 11.72
CA ASN A 136 -23.59 -21.42 10.32
C ASN A 136 -22.49 -20.97 9.33
N LYS A 137 -21.31 -21.59 9.46
CA LYS A 137 -20.11 -21.31 8.62
C LYS A 137 -20.30 -21.58 7.13
N GLU A 138 -21.33 -22.34 6.76
CA GLU A 138 -21.59 -22.74 5.38
C GLU A 138 -22.18 -21.60 4.54
N CYS A 139 -23.02 -20.75 5.13
CA CYS A 139 -23.48 -19.51 4.50
C CYS A 139 -22.34 -18.53 4.24
N ILE A 140 -21.39 -18.43 5.18
CA ILE A 140 -20.21 -17.57 5.06
C ILE A 140 -19.32 -18.01 3.90
N LYS A 141 -19.05 -19.32 3.78
CA LYS A 141 -18.25 -19.87 2.68
C LYS A 141 -18.88 -19.57 1.32
N LYS A 142 -20.17 -19.82 1.15
CA LYS A 142 -20.89 -19.52 -0.10
C LYS A 142 -20.83 -18.04 -0.47
N LEU A 143 -20.86 -17.16 0.54
CA LEU A 143 -20.79 -15.72 0.33
C LEU A 143 -19.38 -15.30 -0.13
N VAL A 144 -18.33 -15.87 0.47
CA VAL A 144 -16.93 -15.65 0.03
C VAL A 144 -16.71 -16.14 -1.40
N GLU A 145 -17.16 -17.36 -1.73
CA GLU A 145 -17.07 -17.92 -3.09
C GLU A 145 -17.79 -17.05 -4.12
N LEU A 146 -18.93 -16.47 -3.76
CA LEU A 146 -19.68 -15.59 -4.65
C LEU A 146 -18.91 -14.29 -4.96
N ILE A 147 -18.25 -13.69 -3.96
CA ILE A 147 -17.46 -12.45 -4.10
C ILE A 147 -16.24 -12.68 -5.01
N GLU A 148 -15.65 -13.87 -4.93
CA GLU A 148 -14.47 -14.24 -5.72
C GLU A 148 -14.84 -14.73 -7.13
N SER A 149 -16.12 -14.99 -7.39
CA SER A 149 -16.57 -15.46 -8.69
C SER A 149 -16.36 -14.43 -9.80
N GLU A 150 -15.87 -14.91 -10.96
CA GLU A 150 -15.66 -14.11 -12.16
C GLU A 150 -16.92 -13.34 -12.60
N LYS A 151 -18.09 -13.97 -12.40
CA LYS A 151 -19.40 -13.40 -12.74
C LYS A 151 -19.73 -12.19 -11.86
N PHE A 152 -19.42 -12.25 -10.58
CA PHE A 152 -19.64 -11.15 -9.65
C PHE A 152 -18.65 -10.00 -9.90
N ILE A 153 -17.39 -10.32 -10.20
CA ILE A 153 -16.38 -9.34 -10.58
C ILE A 153 -16.84 -8.54 -11.82
N LYS A 154 -17.24 -9.23 -12.90
CA LYS A 154 -17.74 -8.58 -14.12
C LYS A 154 -18.98 -7.72 -13.89
N ALA A 155 -19.93 -8.20 -13.07
CA ALA A 155 -21.12 -7.43 -12.74
C ALA A 155 -20.80 -6.11 -12.01
N ILE A 156 -19.74 -6.08 -11.20
CA ILE A 156 -19.28 -4.84 -10.55
C ILE A 156 -18.59 -3.91 -11.55
N GLU A 157 -17.83 -4.46 -12.50
CA GLU A 157 -17.16 -3.70 -13.55
C GLU A 157 -18.15 -3.00 -14.49
N GLU A 158 -19.31 -3.63 -14.73
CA GLU A 158 -20.40 -3.17 -15.61
C GLU A 158 -21.42 -2.22 -14.93
N LEU A 159 -21.28 -1.93 -13.63
CA LEU A 159 -22.15 -0.96 -12.94
C LEU A 159 -21.87 0.46 -13.43
N ASP A 160 -22.73 0.97 -14.31
CA ASP A 160 -22.78 2.38 -14.74
C ASP A 160 -23.25 3.31 -13.62
N VAL A 161 -22.70 4.54 -13.61
CA VAL A 161 -23.16 5.69 -12.81
C VAL A 161 -23.40 6.87 -13.73
#